data_AF-A0A355EM61-F1
#
_entry.id   AF-A0A355EM61-F1
#
_cell.length_a   1.000
_cell.length_b   1.000
_cell.length_c   1.000
_cell.angle_alpha   90.00
_cell.angle_beta   90.00
_cell.angle_gamma   90.00
#
_symmetry.space_group_name_H-M   'P 1'
#
loop_
_entity.id
_entity.type
_entity.pdbx_description
1 polymer ?
#
loop_
_entity_poly.entity_id
_entity_poly.type
_entity_poly.pdbx_seq_one_letter_code
_entity_poly.pdbx_strand_id
1 'polypeptide(L)' 'MKRLLAVALIVVSAVLFCFQAHAANEIVVGCISDLTGTYAALSKQQVDAVNMAVDEINKSGGVLGKKLRVIVEDSATSV' A
#
# COMPACT_ATOMS: atom_id res chain seq x y z
N MET A 1 29.82 -36.18 14.59
CA MET A 1 28.36 -36.24 14.39
C MET A 1 27.63 -34.94 14.76
N LYS A 2 27.83 -34.36 15.95
CA LYS A 2 27.15 -33.10 16.36
C LYS A 2 27.42 -31.89 15.45
N ARG A 3 28.63 -31.76 14.89
CA ARG A 3 29.00 -30.69 13.95
C ARG A 3 28.30 -30.80 12.59
N LEU A 4 28.06 -32.02 12.11
CA LEU A 4 27.33 -32.28 10.86
C LEU A 4 25.84 -31.94 11.02
N LEU A 5 25.25 -32.25 12.18
CA LEU A 5 23.89 -31.86 12.55
C LEU A 5 23.72 -30.33 12.62
N ALA A 6 24.69 -29.62 13.18
CA ALA A 6 24.65 -28.16 13.23
C ALA A 6 24.71 -27.53 11.83
N VAL A 7 25.56 -28.06 10.94
CA VAL A 7 25.66 -27.58 9.55
C VAL A 7 24.36 -27.86 8.78
N ALA A 8 23.76 -29.04 8.94
CA ALA A 8 22.49 -29.37 8.31
C ALA A 8 21.35 -28.42 8.75
N LEU A 9 21.29 -28.08 10.04
CA LEU A 9 20.28 -27.16 10.58
C LEU A 9 20.43 -25.74 10.00
N ILE A 10 21.66 -25.26 9.86
CA ILE A 10 21.97 -23.96 9.27
C ILE A 10 21.57 -23.92 7.79
N VAL A 11 21.88 -24.98 7.04
CA VAL A 11 21.52 -25.08 5.62
C VAL A 11 20.00 -25.10 5.43
N VAL A 12 19.27 -25.87 6.26
CA VAL A 12 17.79 -25.90 6.21
C VAL A 12 17.20 -24.52 6.52
N SER A 13 17.72 -23.83 7.54
CA SER A 13 17.26 -22.48 7.89
C SER A 13 17.55 -21.46 6.77
N ALA A 14 18.69 -21.55 6.10
CA ALA A 14 19.04 -20.67 4.99
C ALA A 14 18.14 -20.88 3.76
N VAL A 15 17.80 -22.14 3.47
CA VAL A 15 16.87 -22.49 2.38
C VAL A 15 15.48 -21.94 2.67
N LEU A 16 14.96 -22.08 3.91
CA LEU A 16 13.66 -21.53 4.31
C LEU A 16 13.60 -20.00 4.20
N PHE A 17 14.71 -19.31 4.42
CA PHE A 17 14.77 -17.85 4.31
C PHE A 17 14.77 -17.38 2.85
N CYS A 18 15.37 -18.16 1.92
CA CYS A 18 15.36 -17.85 0.48
C CYS A 18 13.98 -17.97 -0.19
N PHE A 19 13.01 -18.68 0.42
CA PHE A 19 11.66 -18.85 -0.13
C PHE A 19 10.63 -17.84 0.41
N GLN A 20 11.05 -16.80 1.15
CA GLN A 20 10.15 -15.74 1.58
C GLN A 20 9.75 -14.86 0.39
N ALA A 21 8.51 -15.01 -0.08
CA ALA A 21 7.90 -14.11 -1.06
C ALA A 21 7.61 -12.75 -0.41
N HIS A 22 8.29 -11.70 -0.85
CA HIS A 22 8.10 -10.34 -0.36
C HIS A 22 7.03 -9.64 -1.20
N ALA A 23 5.77 -9.72 -0.78
CA ALA A 23 4.70 -8.94 -1.41
C ALA A 23 4.74 -7.48 -0.95
N ALA A 24 4.39 -6.54 -1.84
CA ALA A 24 4.26 -5.13 -1.46
C ALA A 24 3.27 -4.95 -0.31
N ASN A 25 3.64 -4.16 0.69
CA ASN A 25 2.86 -3.95 1.92
C ASN A 25 1.68 -2.99 1.72
N GLU A 26 1.66 -2.28 0.59
CA GLU A 26 0.66 -1.27 0.27
C GLU A 26 -0.05 -1.58 -1.05
N ILE A 27 -1.30 -1.14 -1.14
CA ILE A 27 -2.09 -1.05 -2.36
C ILE A 27 -2.16 0.42 -2.74
N VAL A 28 -1.57 0.77 -3.88
CA VAL A 28 -1.52 2.14 -4.38
C VAL A 28 -2.71 2.40 -5.28
N VAL A 29 -3.47 3.47 -4.99
CA VAL A 29 -4.66 3.86 -5.75
C VAL A 29 -4.46 5.25 -6.31
N GLY A 30 -4.60 5.40 -7.62
CA GLY A 30 -4.62 6.71 -8.27
C GLY A 30 -5.99 7.38 -8.13
N CYS A 31 -6.00 8.67 -7.81
CA CYS A 31 -7.18 9.51 -7.72
C CYS A 31 -6.94 10.75 -8.59
N ILE A 32 -7.61 10.81 -9.74
CA ILE A 32 -7.57 11.99 -10.62
C ILE A 32 -8.68 12.93 -10.17
N SER A 33 -8.35 14.19 -9.92
CA SER A 33 -9.30 15.17 -9.40
C SER A 33 -9.04 16.56 -9.99
N ASP A 34 -10.07 17.38 -10.13
CA ASP A 34 -9.96 18.75 -10.65
C ASP A 34 -9.59 19.72 -9.52
N LEU A 35 -8.38 19.56 -8.95
CA LEU A 35 -7.91 20.38 -7.83
C LEU A 35 -7.68 21.85 -8.23
N THR A 36 -7.57 22.12 -9.52
CA THR A 36 -7.58 23.47 -10.10
C THR A 36 -8.73 23.66 -11.10
N GLY A 37 -9.07 24.93 -11.36
CA GLY A 37 -10.17 25.30 -12.25
C GLY A 37 -11.50 25.54 -11.53
N THR A 38 -12.59 25.53 -12.30
CA THR A 38 -13.93 25.96 -11.84
C THR A 38 -14.48 25.11 -10.71
N TYR A 39 -14.10 23.83 -10.63
CA TYR A 39 -14.63 22.87 -9.66
C TYR A 39 -13.71 22.58 -8.46
N ALA A 40 -12.58 23.28 -8.35
CA ALA A 40 -11.55 23.06 -7.33
C ALA A 40 -12.07 22.93 -5.90
N ALA A 41 -13.02 23.78 -5.50
CA ALA A 41 -13.57 23.75 -4.15
C ALA A 41 -14.34 22.45 -3.85
N LEU A 42 -15.09 21.93 -4.83
CA LEU A 42 -15.83 20.66 -4.70
C LEU A 42 -14.86 19.48 -4.71
N SER A 43 -13.89 19.50 -5.62
CA SER A 43 -12.87 18.45 -5.76
C SER A 43 -12.00 18.33 -4.51
N LYS A 44 -11.66 19.45 -3.85
CA LYS A 44 -10.97 19.43 -2.55
C LYS A 44 -11.76 18.69 -1.48
N GLN A 45 -13.07 18.95 -1.36
CA GLN A 45 -13.92 18.25 -0.40
C GLN A 45 -14.02 16.75 -0.70
N GLN A 46 -14.05 16.38 -1.98
CA GLN A 46 -14.03 14.97 -2.40
C GLN A 46 -12.71 14.29 -2.03
N VAL A 47 -11.56 14.93 -2.27
CA VAL A 47 -10.25 14.39 -1.89
C VAL A 47 -10.12 14.24 -0.37
N ASP A 48 -10.62 15.20 0.40
CA ASP A 48 -10.66 15.09 1.86
C ASP A 48 -11.51 13.90 2.33
N ALA A 49 -12.66 13.66 1.69
CA ALA A 49 -13.51 12.50 1.98
C ALA A 49 -12.83 11.17 1.60
N VAL A 50 -12.11 11.12 0.47
CA VAL A 50 -11.32 9.94 0.08
C VAL A 50 -10.23 9.65 1.11
N ASN A 51 -9.49 10.67 1.54
CA ASN A 51 -8.45 10.51 2.55
C ASN A 51 -9.02 10.02 3.89
N MET A 52 -10.18 10.55 4.30
CA MET A 52 -10.89 10.08 5.50
C MET A 52 -11.27 8.60 5.40
N ALA A 53 -11.85 8.17 4.27
CA ALA A 53 -12.22 6.77 4.06
C ALA A 53 -10.99 5.85 4.06
N VAL A 54 -9.89 6.27 3.43
CA VAL A 54 -8.62 5.53 3.43
C VAL A 54 -8.07 5.35 4.83
N ASP A 55 -8.11 6.40 5.65
CA ASP A 55 -7.68 6.35 7.05
C ASP A 55 -8.52 5.36 7.86
N GLU A 56 -9.84 5.36 7.69
CA GLU A 56 -10.75 4.41 8.36
C GLU A 56 -10.50 2.96 7.94
N ILE A 57 -10.33 2.71 6.64
CA ILE A 57 -10.00 1.39 6.10
C ILE A 57 -8.65 0.93 6.66
N ASN A 58 -7.64 1.79 6.64
CA ASN A 58 -6.32 1.48 7.15
C ASN A 58 -6.35 1.19 8.66
N LYS A 59 -7.10 1.96 9.45
CA LYS A 59 -7.30 1.70 10.89
C LYS A 59 -8.00 0.35 11.14
N SER A 60 -8.86 -0.07 10.22
CA SER A 60 -9.61 -1.34 10.28
C SER A 60 -8.83 -2.56 9.77
N GLY A 61 -7.53 -2.43 9.50
CA GLY A 61 -6.67 -3.52 9.02
C GLY A 61 -6.36 -3.48 7.53
N GLY A 62 -6.83 -2.46 6.82
CA GLY A 62 -6.57 -2.28 5.39
C GLY A 62 -7.39 -3.24 4.51
N VAL A 63 -6.97 -3.42 3.27
CA VAL A 63 -7.61 -4.31 2.30
C VAL A 63 -6.75 -5.56 2.15
N LEU A 64 -7.32 -6.73 2.46
CA LEU A 64 -6.59 -8.01 2.45
C LEU A 64 -5.29 -7.96 3.28
N GLY A 65 -5.32 -7.22 4.40
CA GLY A 65 -4.17 -7.01 5.29
C GLY A 65 -3.11 -6.03 4.78
N LYS A 66 -3.37 -5.31 3.68
CA LYS A 66 -2.46 -4.29 3.10
C LYS A 66 -3.00 -2.89 3.31
N LYS A 67 -2.11 -1.93 3.56
CA LYS A 67 -2.50 -0.52 3.70
C LYS A 67 -2.80 0.09 2.34
N LEU A 68 -3.82 0.93 2.27
CA LEU A 68 -4.09 1.76 1.10
C LEU A 68 -3.22 3.01 1.15
N ARG A 69 -2.69 3.39 -0.01
CA ARG A 69 -2.07 4.69 -0.24
C ARG A 69 -2.68 5.33 -1.49
N VAL A 70 -3.30 6.48 -1.32
CA VAL A 70 -3.86 7.25 -2.44
C VAL A 70 -2.83 8.22 -2.96
N ILE A 71 -2.68 8.27 -4.28
CA ILE A 71 -1.93 9.29 -5.01
C ILE A 71 -2.96 10.15 -5.73
N VAL A 72 -2.98 11.44 -5.41
CA VAL A 72 -3.90 12.40 -6.03
C VAL A 72 -3.15 13.18 -7.09
N GLU A 73 -3.71 13.21 -8.30
CA GLU A 73 -3.17 13.97 -9.45
C GLU A 73 -4.24 14.94 -9.97
N ASP A 74 -3.82 16.14 -10.39
CA ASP A 74 -4.71 17.21 -10.85
C ASP A 74 -4.95 17.15 -12.37
N SER A 75 -6.21 17.05 -12.80
CA SER A 75 -6.61 17.13 -14.22
C SER A 75 -6.95 18.53 -14.71
N ALA A 76 -6.99 19.54 -13.82
CA ALA A 76 -7.28 20.93 -14.14
C ALA A 76 -8.60 21.15 -14.93
N THR A 77 -9.63 20.32 -14.70
CA THR A 77 -10.91 20.34 -15.44
C THR A 77 -10.77 20.04 -16.95
N SER A 78 -9.62 19.56 -17.40
CA SER A 78 -9.41 19.13 -18.79
C SER A 78 -9.74 17.64 -18.90
N VAL A 79 -11.00 17.34 -19.22
CA VAL A 79 -11.42 15.98 -19.60
C VAL A 79 -10.98 15.62 -21.02
#